data_AF-A0A2I0Q973-F1
#
_entry.id   AF-A0A2I0Q973-F1
#
_cell.length_a   1.000
_cell.length_b   1.000
_cell.length_c   1.000
_cell.angle_alpha   90.00
_cell.angle_beta   90.00
_cell.angle_gamma   90.00
#
_symmetry.space_group_name_H-M   'P 1'
#
loop_
_entity.id
_entity.type
_entity.pdbx_description
1 polymer ?
#
loop_
_entity_poly.entity_id
_entity_poly.type
_entity_poly.pdbx_seq_one_letter_code
_entity_poly.pdbx_strand_id
1 'polypeptide(L)' 'MYDVYYALIKTFVFAFVIGSIASFYGYRIDGGALELGKASTKAVVTSSFLVLILNLVITQIML' A
#
# COMPACT_ATOMS: atom_id res chain seq x y z
N MET A 1 17.53 18.12 -7.76
CA MET A 1 16.13 18.61 -7.81
C MET A 1 15.20 17.55 -8.39
N TYR A 2 15.60 16.85 -9.46
CA TYR A 2 14.87 15.71 -10.03
C TYR A 2 14.59 14.57 -9.02
N ASP A 3 15.56 14.25 -8.14
CA ASP A 3 15.39 13.20 -7.11
C ASP A 3 14.30 13.50 -6.08
N VAL A 4 14.09 14.78 -5.78
CA VAL A 4 13.07 15.20 -4.81
C VAL A 4 11.68 15.01 -5.39
N TYR A 5 11.47 15.41 -6.64
CA TYR A 5 10.22 15.17 -7.37
C TYR A 5 9.95 13.67 -7.53
N TYR A 6 10.99 12.90 -7.81
CA TYR A 6 10.89 11.44 -7.90
C TYR A 6 10.44 10.79 -6.59
N ALA A 7 11.11 11.15 -5.48
CA ALA A 7 10.77 10.64 -4.16
C ALA A 7 9.35 11.02 -3.75
N LEU A 8 8.90 12.26 -4.06
CA LEU A 8 7.55 12.75 -3.76
C LEU A 8 6.48 11.92 -4.49
N ILE A 9 6.65 11.72 -5.81
CA ILE A 9 5.71 10.93 -6.62
C ILE A 9 5.66 9.49 -6.11
N LYS A 10 6.81 8.87 -5.84
CA LYS A 10 6.91 7.49 -5.35
C LYS A 10 6.19 7.31 -4.01
N THR A 11 6.43 8.21 -3.06
CA THR A 11 5.78 8.16 -1.74
C THR A 11 4.28 8.44 -1.80
N PHE A 12 3.84 9.36 -2.66
CA PHE A 12 2.41 9.63 -2.86
C PHE A 12 1.68 8.39 -3.39
N VAL A 13 2.27 7.71 -4.39
CA VAL A 13 1.66 6.50 -4.96
C VAL A 13 1.63 5.37 -3.91
N PHE A 14 2.69 5.20 -3.11
CA PHE A 14 2.70 4.20 -2.04
C PHE A 14 1.63 4.47 -0.99
N ALA A 15 1.48 5.73 -0.55
CA ALA A 15 0.45 6.12 0.41
C ALA A 15 -0.96 5.84 -0.14
N PHE A 16 -1.21 6.15 -1.41
CA PHE A 16 -2.49 5.90 -2.08
C PHE A 16 -2.85 4.41 -2.12
N VAL A 17 -1.86 3.57 -2.47
CA VAL A 17 -2.04 2.11 -2.56
C VAL A 17 -2.28 1.50 -1.17
N ILE A 18 -1.46 1.85 -0.18
CA ILE A 18 -1.60 1.35 1.19
C ILE A 18 -2.97 1.75 1.77
N GLY A 19 -3.37 3.01 1.60
CA GLY A 19 -4.65 3.52 2.09
C GLY A 19 -5.84 2.80 1.43
N SER A 20 -5.82 2.63 0.11
CA SER A 20 -6.88 1.93 -0.62
C SER A 20 -7.04 0.48 -0.16
N ILE A 21 -5.92 -0.24 0.04
CA ILE A 21 -5.94 -1.62 0.53
C ILE A 21 -6.44 -1.67 1.97
N ALA A 22 -5.94 -0.81 2.85
CA ALA A 22 -6.38 -0.76 4.25
C ALA A 22 -7.88 -0.52 4.36
N SER A 23 -8.42 0.43 3.60
CA SER A 23 -9.87 0.70 3.55
C SER A 23 -10.65 -0.46 2.93
N PHE A 24 -10.14 -1.13 1.90
CA PHE A 24 -10.81 -2.27 1.29
C PHE A 24 -10.98 -3.45 2.26
N TYR A 25 -9.91 -3.81 2.98
CA TYR A 25 -9.95 -4.87 3.99
C TYR A 25 -10.72 -4.43 5.24
N GLY A 26 -10.71 -3.15 5.58
CA GLY A 26 -11.49 -2.58 6.69
C GLY A 26 -12.98 -2.37 6.39
N TYR A 27 -13.39 -2.37 5.11
CA TYR A 27 -14.81 -2.22 4.73
C TYR A 27 -15.55 -3.57 4.60
N ARG A 28 -14.81 -4.66 4.32
CA ARG A 28 -15.36 -6.00 4.05
C ARG A 28 -15.43 -6.93 5.28
N ILE A 29 -15.38 -6.34 6.47
CA ILE A 29 -15.40 -7.08 7.74
C ILE A 29 -16.82 -7.18 8.26
N ASP A 30 -17.34 -8.40 8.27
CA ASP A 30 -18.68 -8.75 8.78
C ASP A 30 -18.64 -9.30 10.22
N GLY A 31 -17.71 -8.81 11.06
CA GLY A 31 -17.54 -9.35 12.41
C GLY A 31 -16.80 -8.49 13.42
N GLY A 32 -16.62 -9.03 14.62
CA GLY A 32 -16.13 -8.30 15.80
C GLY A 32 -14.62 -7.95 15.77
N ALA A 33 -14.13 -7.37 16.86
CA ALA A 33 -12.75 -6.86 16.97
C ALA A 33 -11.64 -7.89 16.64
N LEU A 34 -11.91 -9.19 16.83
CA LEU A 34 -10.97 -10.27 16.50
C LEU A 34 -10.80 -10.45 14.98
N GLU A 35 -11.88 -10.28 14.22
CA GLU A 35 -11.86 -10.42 12.76
C GLU A 35 -11.30 -9.17 12.09
N LEU A 36 -11.55 -7.99 12.66
CA LEU A 36 -10.86 -6.74 12.31
C LEU A 36 -9.34 -6.88 12.45
N GLY A 37 -8.86 -7.49 13.54
CA GLY A 37 -7.43 -7.74 13.75
C GLY A 37 -6.82 -8.65 12.67
N LYS A 38 -7.49 -9.77 12.36
CA LYS A 38 -7.05 -10.70 11.29
C LYS A 38 -7.08 -10.05 9.90
N ALA A 39 -8.09 -9.23 9.62
CA ALA A 39 -8.20 -8.50 8.36
C ALA A 39 -7.09 -7.45 8.23
N SER A 40 -6.76 -6.74 9.30
CA SER A 40 -5.64 -5.78 9.35
C SER A 40 -4.29 -6.44 9.04
N THR A 41 -4.00 -7.60 9.63
CA THR A 41 -2.76 -8.34 9.30
C THR A 41 -2.72 -8.75 7.83
N LYS A 42 -3.84 -9.26 7.27
CA LYS A 42 -3.94 -9.56 5.84
C LYS A 42 -3.75 -8.32 4.95
N ALA A 43 -4.30 -7.19 5.37
CA ALA A 43 -4.17 -5.93 4.65
C ALA A 43 -2.70 -5.46 4.60
N VAL A 44 -1.98 -5.52 5.73
CA VAL A 44 -0.56 -5.14 5.83
C VAL A 44 0.34 -6.06 5.01
N VAL A 45 0.10 -7.36 5.04
CA VAL A 45 0.88 -8.32 4.22
C VAL A 45 0.65 -8.07 2.74
N THR A 46 -0.61 -7.87 2.33
CA THR A 46 -0.96 -7.61 0.93
C THR A 46 -0.42 -6.27 0.44
N SER A 47 -0.53 -5.22 1.25
CA SER A 47 0.01 -3.90 0.92
C SER A 47 1.52 -3.90 0.85
N SER A 48 2.21 -4.60 1.75
CA SER A 48 3.68 -4.71 1.73
C SER A 48 4.19 -5.40 0.46
N PHE A 49 3.53 -6.49 0.03
CA PHE A 49 3.87 -7.17 -1.20
C PHE A 49 3.65 -6.28 -2.44
N LEU A 50 2.52 -5.56 -2.46
CA LEU A 50 2.20 -4.67 -3.57
C LEU A 50 3.14 -3.47 -3.64
N VAL A 51 3.52 -2.88 -2.50
CA VAL A 51 4.51 -1.79 -2.42
C VAL A 51 5.87 -2.24 -2.97
N LEU A 52 6.29 -3.48 -2.71
CA LEU A 52 7.51 -4.06 -3.26
C LEU A 52 7.49 -4.13 -4.79
N ILE A 53 6.39 -4.62 -5.37
CA ILE A 53 6.20 -4.65 -6.82
C ILE A 53 6.18 -3.23 -7.39
N LEU A 54 5.43 -2.33 -6.75
CA LEU A 54 5.30 -0.94 -7.17
C LEU A 54 6.67 -0.21 -7.15
N ASN A 55 7.51 -0.54 -6.17
CA ASN A 55 8.86 -0.04 -6.08
C ASN A 55 9.70 -0.46 -7.28
N LEU A 56 9.63 -1.73 -7.68
CA LEU A 56 10.32 -2.26 -8.86
C LEU A 56 9.84 -1.57 -10.14
N VAL A 57 8.52 -1.45 -10.32
CA VAL A 57 7.91 -0.83 -11.51
C VAL A 57 8.30 0.64 -11.63
N ILE A 58 8.16 1.42 -10.54
CA ILE A 58 8.53 2.85 -10.54
C ILE A 58 10.03 3.02 -10.82
N THR A 59 10.87 2.14 -10.26
CA THR A 59 12.32 2.17 -10.50
C THR A 59 12.67 1.83 -11.94
N GLN A 60 11.99 0.86 -12.58
CA GLN A 60 12.22 0.55 -13.99
C GLN A 60 11.70 1.60 -14.97
N ILE A 61 10.64 2.34 -14.63
CA ILE A 61 10.09 3.39 -15.50
C ILE A 61 10.94 4.67 -15.46
N MET A 62 11.63 4.92 -14.35
CA MET A 62 12.45 6.13 -14.17
C MET A 62 13.96 5.94 -14.28
N LEU A 63 14.43 4.70 -14.44
CA LEU A 63 15.79 4.38 -14.86
C LEU A 63 15.86 4.34 -16.39
#